data_AF-A0A959SA10-F1
#
_entry.id   AF-A0A959SA10-F1
#
_cell.length_a   1.000
_cell.length_b   1.000
_cell.length_c   1.000
_cell.angle_alpha   90.00
_cell.angle_beta   90.00
_cell.angle_gamma   90.00
#
_symmetry.space_group_name_H-M   'P 1'
#
loop_
_entity.id
_entity.type
_entity.pdbx_description
1 polymer ?
#
loop_
_entity_poly.entity_id
_entity_poly.type
_entity_poly.pdbx_seq_one_letter_code
_entity_poly.pdbx_strand_id
1 'polypeptide(L)'
;MRIPILSIPLLFGALGAVAQTARVQVIHNSADAAAATVDVYLNTTLLFDDVAFRTASPFVDAPAGVQFTVGIAPASSTSSSDAIYTEDFTL
;
A
#
# COMPACT_ATOMS: atom_id res chain seq x y z
N MET A 1 25.03 52.07 -26.94
CA MET A 1 23.58 51.76 -26.96
C MET A 1 23.43 50.33 -26.45
N ARG A 2 22.75 50.12 -25.31
CA ARG A 2 22.74 48.85 -24.55
C ARG A 2 21.33 48.25 -24.63
N ILE A 3 21.20 47.10 -25.28
CA ILE A 3 19.95 46.36 -25.48
C ILE A 3 19.68 45.53 -24.21
N PRO A 4 18.54 45.67 -23.52
CA PRO A 4 18.20 44.79 -22.40
C PRO A 4 17.62 43.47 -22.95
N ILE A 5 18.27 42.35 -22.59
CA ILE A 5 17.78 41.00 -22.86
C ILE A 5 16.60 40.74 -21.91
N LEU A 6 15.40 40.58 -22.46
CA LEU A 6 14.20 40.20 -21.71
C LEU A 6 14.25 38.68 -21.47
N SER A 7 14.58 38.28 -20.25
CA SER A 7 14.55 36.90 -19.78
C SER A 7 13.11 36.43 -19.57
N ILE A 8 12.62 35.61 -20.49
CA ILE A 8 11.36 34.86 -20.35
C ILE A 8 11.61 33.73 -19.34
N PRO A 9 10.90 33.65 -18.20
CA PRO A 9 11.02 32.50 -17.33
C PRO A 9 10.32 31.30 -18.00
N LEU A 10 11.07 30.23 -18.22
CA LEU A 10 10.54 28.94 -18.65
C LEU A 10 9.73 28.35 -17.49
N LEU A 11 8.40 28.46 -17.58
CA LEU A 11 7.47 27.83 -16.65
C LEU A 11 7.50 26.31 -16.88
N PHE A 12 8.27 25.59 -16.07
CA PHE A 12 8.23 24.13 -15.99
C PHE A 12 6.87 23.72 -15.40
N GLY A 13 5.93 23.37 -16.28
CA GLY A 13 4.69 22.70 -15.88
C GLY A 13 5.02 21.30 -15.40
N ALA A 14 4.85 21.04 -14.10
CA ALA A 14 4.93 19.69 -13.56
C ALA A 14 3.75 18.87 -14.13
N LEU A 15 4.06 17.97 -15.07
CA LEU A 15 3.15 16.89 -15.45
C LEU A 15 3.03 15.97 -14.23
N GLY A 16 1.93 16.07 -13.49
CA GLY A 16 1.62 15.14 -12.42
C GLY A 16 1.45 13.75 -13.02
N ALA A 17 2.39 12.85 -12.74
CA ALA A 17 2.22 11.44 -13.07
C ALA A 17 1.04 10.89 -12.24
N VAL A 18 -0.02 10.45 -12.91
CA VAL A 18 -1.10 9.72 -12.26
C VAL A 18 -0.60 8.29 -12.05
N ALA A 19 -0.32 7.92 -10.80
CA ALA A 19 0.01 6.53 -10.48
C ALA A 19 -1.21 5.66 -10.75
N GLN A 20 -1.04 4.57 -11.51
CA GLN A 20 -2.10 3.59 -11.70
C GLN A 20 -2.37 2.87 -10.37
N THR A 21 -3.63 2.78 -9.97
CA THR A 21 -4.04 2.02 -8.78
C THR A 21 -4.84 0.79 -9.18
N ALA A 22 -4.78 -0.24 -8.34
CA ALA A 22 -5.61 -1.43 -8.40
C ALA A 22 -6.39 -1.57 -7.10
N ARG A 23 -7.55 -2.20 -7.16
CA ARG A 23 -8.40 -2.41 -5.98
C ARG A 23 -8.14 -3.77 -5.36
N VAL A 24 -7.80 -3.77 -4.08
CA VAL A 24 -7.48 -4.98 -3.29
C VAL A 24 -8.50 -5.16 -2.18
N GLN A 25 -8.88 -6.41 -1.92
CA GLN A 25 -9.66 -6.84 -0.77
C GLN A 25 -8.96 -8.03 -0.14
N VAL A 26 -8.95 -8.06 1.19
CA VAL A 26 -8.37 -9.16 1.97
C VAL A 26 -9.50 -9.97 2.57
N ILE A 27 -9.41 -11.29 2.47
CA ILE A 27 -10.38 -12.23 3.03
C ILE A 27 -9.64 -13.15 3.97
N HIS A 28 -10.01 -13.13 5.25
CA HIS A 28 -9.37 -13.97 6.24
C HIS A 28 -10.09 -15.31 6.36
N ASN A 29 -9.46 -16.39 5.87
CA ASN A 29 -10.03 -17.74 5.88
C ASN A 29 -9.19 -18.78 6.64
N SER A 30 -8.21 -18.34 7.45
CA SER A 30 -7.47 -19.24 8.33
C SER A 30 -8.31 -19.57 9.56
N ALA A 31 -8.63 -20.86 9.75
CA ALA A 31 -9.43 -21.31 10.89
C ALA A 31 -8.59 -21.60 12.16
N ASP A 32 -7.34 -21.13 12.19
CA ASP A 32 -6.45 -21.32 13.32
C ASP A 32 -6.85 -20.42 14.50
N ALA A 33 -6.92 -20.99 15.71
CA ALA A 33 -7.33 -20.25 16.90
C ALA A 33 -6.34 -19.17 17.33
N ALA A 34 -5.04 -19.35 17.05
CA ALA A 34 -4.02 -18.34 17.32
C ALA A 34 -4.07 -17.16 16.33
N ALA A 35 -4.73 -17.36 15.18
CA ALA A 35 -4.98 -16.33 14.17
C ALA A 35 -6.48 -15.95 14.13
N ALA A 36 -7.14 -15.81 15.29
CA ALA A 36 -8.55 -15.40 15.32
C ALA A 36 -8.78 -14.02 14.66
N THR A 37 -7.82 -13.11 14.86
CA THR A 37 -7.67 -11.84 14.14
C THR A 37 -6.22 -11.72 13.64
N VAL A 38 -6.03 -11.00 12.53
CA VAL A 38 -4.72 -10.75 11.94
C VAL A 38 -4.62 -9.32 11.44
N ASP A 39 -3.39 -8.80 11.50
CA ASP A 39 -3.04 -7.51 10.95
C ASP A 39 -2.49 -7.69 9.54
N VAL A 40 -2.85 -6.79 8.64
CA VAL A 40 -2.45 -6.83 7.24
C VAL A 40 -1.67 -5.58 6.90
N TYR A 41 -0.44 -5.78 6.43
CA TYR A 41 0.45 -4.72 6.02
C TYR A 41 0.61 -4.69 4.50
N LEU A 42 0.74 -3.48 3.95
CA LEU A 42 1.24 -3.23 2.61
C LEU A 42 2.59 -2.52 2.73
N ASN A 43 3.65 -3.22 2.33
CA ASN A 43 5.03 -2.87 2.64
C ASN A 43 5.18 -2.63 4.15
N THR A 44 5.43 -1.38 4.55
CA THR A 44 5.58 -0.98 5.96
C THR A 44 4.32 -0.36 6.56
N THR A 45 3.26 -0.17 5.76
CA THR A 45 2.04 0.53 6.17
C THR A 45 0.99 -0.47 6.62
N LEU A 46 0.42 -0.26 7.81
CA LEU A 46 -0.73 -1.06 8.27
C LEU A 46 -1.94 -0.71 7.41
N LEU A 47 -2.47 -1.73 6.72
CA LEU A 47 -3.60 -1.60 5.81
C LEU A 47 -4.92 -1.90 6.52
N PHE A 48 -4.95 -3.01 7.27
CA PHE A 48 -6.08 -3.42 8.08
C PHE A 48 -5.60 -3.96 9.41
N ASP A 49 -6.29 -3.54 10.47
CA ASP A 49 -6.04 -3.92 11.86
C ASP A 49 -7.12 -4.92 12.30
N ASP A 50 -6.72 -5.99 12.98
CA ASP A 50 -7.63 -6.97 13.59
C ASP A 50 -8.69 -7.58 12.63
N VAL A 51 -8.27 -8.03 11.45
CA VAL A 51 -9.18 -8.69 10.49
C VAL A 51 -9.64 -10.04 11.04
N ALA A 52 -10.90 -10.13 11.44
CA ALA A 52 -11.48 -11.34 12.00
C ALA A 52 -11.65 -12.47 10.98
N PHE A 53 -11.54 -13.72 11.45
CA PHE A 53 -11.84 -14.92 10.67
C PHE A 53 -13.21 -14.85 9.97
N ARG A 54 -13.27 -15.35 8.72
CA ARG A 54 -14.44 -15.34 7.82
C ARG A 54 -14.99 -13.96 7.51
N THR A 55 -14.18 -12.92 7.67
CA THR A 55 -14.52 -11.56 7.29
C THR A 55 -13.71 -11.14 6.07
N ALA A 56 -14.32 -10.28 5.25
CA ALA A 56 -13.66 -9.61 4.16
C ALA A 56 -13.47 -8.12 4.51
N SER A 57 -12.30 -7.58 4.22
CA SER A 57 -12.03 -6.16 4.37
C SER A 57 -12.84 -5.33 3.37
N PRO A 58 -13.00 -4.02 3.59
CA PRO A 58 -13.33 -3.10 2.52
C PRO A 58 -12.26 -3.16 1.41
N PHE A 59 -12.63 -2.70 0.22
CA PHE A 59 -11.64 -2.51 -0.83
C PHE A 59 -10.80 -1.27 -0.59
N VAL A 60 -9.52 -1.36 -0.93
CA VAL A 60 -8.54 -0.28 -0.85
C VAL A 60 -7.75 -0.17 -2.14
N ASP A 61 -7.23 1.01 -2.41
CA ASP A 61 -6.34 1.25 -3.55
C ASP A 61 -4.91 0.84 -3.20
N ALA A 62 -4.32 0.01 -4.03
CA ALA A 62 -2.92 -0.40 -4.00
C ALA A 62 -2.20 0.02 -5.28
N PRO A 63 -0.87 0.18 -5.27
CA PRO A 63 -0.10 0.47 -6.47
C PRO A 63 -0.28 -0.64 -7.53
N ALA A 64 -0.55 -0.26 -8.79
CA ALA A 64 -0.60 -1.17 -9.92
C ALA A 64 0.66 -1.04 -10.78
N GLY A 65 1.06 -2.13 -11.45
CA GLY A 65 2.23 -2.17 -12.33
C GLY A 65 3.59 -2.06 -11.64
N VAL A 66 3.62 -1.98 -10.30
CA VAL A 66 4.84 -2.01 -9.48
C VAL A 66 4.70 -3.08 -8.40
N GLN A 67 5.83 -3.66 -8.00
CA GLN A 67 5.86 -4.66 -6.95
C GLN A 67 5.59 -4.01 -5.58
N PHE A 68 4.77 -4.66 -4.77
CA PHE A 68 4.61 -4.36 -3.34
C PHE A 68 4.50 -5.65 -2.55
N THR A 69 4.91 -5.60 -1.28
CA THR A 69 4.82 -6.74 -0.37
C THR A 69 3.55 -6.65 0.46
N VAL A 70 2.84 -7.75 0.65
CA VAL A 70 1.76 -7.89 1.62
C VAL A 70 2.26 -8.75 2.77
N GLY A 71 2.16 -8.24 3.99
CA GLY A 71 2.52 -8.95 5.22
C GLY A 71 1.28 -9.31 6.03
N ILE A 72 1.25 -10.52 6.60
CA ILE A 72 0.26 -10.96 7.57
C ILE A 72 0.96 -11.11 8.91
N ALA A 73 0.48 -10.39 9.92
CA ALA A 73 1.04 -10.42 11.26
C ALA A 73 -0.04 -10.83 12.29
N PRO A 74 0.36 -11.36 13.47
CA PRO A 74 -0.55 -11.58 14.58
C PRO A 74 -1.16 -10.25 15.06
N ALA A 75 -2.35 -10.27 15.64
CA ALA A 75 -3.03 -9.09 16.20
C ALA A 75 -2.26 -8.31 17.30
N SER A 76 -1.19 -8.90 17.85
CA SER A 76 -0.30 -8.23 18.78
C SER A 76 0.86 -7.51 18.09
N SER A 77 0.84 -7.41 16.75
CA SER A 77 1.92 -6.83 15.98
C SER A 77 2.04 -5.34 16.26
N THR A 78 3.28 -4.84 16.22
CA THR A 78 3.56 -3.40 16.38
C THR A 78 4.15 -2.81 15.10
N SER A 79 4.60 -3.66 14.18
CA SER A 79 5.17 -3.26 12.90
C SER A 79 5.06 -4.36 11.85
N SER A 80 5.21 -3.99 10.57
CA SER A 80 5.32 -4.93 9.44
C SER A 80 6.43 -5.98 9.60
N SER A 81 7.45 -5.73 10.45
CA SER A 81 8.53 -6.69 10.69
C SER A 81 8.07 -7.89 11.53
N ASP A 82 6.92 -7.80 12.20
CA ASP A 82 6.34 -8.89 12.98
C ASP A 82 5.53 -9.86 12.10
N ALA A 83 5.50 -9.62 10.78
CA ALA A 83 4.79 -10.47 9.83
C ALA A 83 5.33 -11.91 9.84
N ILE A 84 4.42 -12.85 10.05
CA ILE A 84 4.71 -14.29 10.01
C ILE A 84 4.66 -14.85 8.59
N TYR A 85 4.07 -14.09 7.67
CA TYR A 85 3.98 -14.42 6.26
C TYR A 85 4.05 -13.14 5.43
N THR A 86 4.82 -13.18 4.34
CA THR A 86 4.99 -12.04 3.42
C THR A 86 5.02 -12.55 2.00
N GLU A 87 4.30 -11.88 1.11
CA GLU A 87 4.30 -12.20 -0.32
C GLU A 87 4.40 -10.94 -1.17
N ASP A 88 5.12 -11.04 -2.27
CA ASP A 88 5.26 -9.95 -3.22
C ASP A 88 4.24 -10.08 -4.36
N PHE A 89 3.53 -8.98 -4.62
CA PHE A 89 2.53 -8.89 -5.68
C PHE A 89 2.88 -7.78 -6.66
N THR A 90 2.53 -8.02 -7.92
CA THR A 90 2.46 -7.00 -8.97
C THR A 90 1.09 -7.13 -9.62
N LEU A 91 0.28 -6.08 -9.53
CA LEU A 91 -1.10 -6.04 -10.03
C LEU A 91 -1.21 -5.42 -11.42
#